data_AF-A0A133VDI0-F1
#
_entry.id   AF-A0A133VDI0-F1
#
_cell.length_a   1.000
_cell.length_b   1.000
_cell.length_c   1.000
_cell.angle_alpha   90.00
_cell.angle_beta   90.00
_cell.angle_gamma   90.00
#
_symmetry.space_group_name_H-M   'P 1'
#
loop_
_entity.id
_entity.type
_entity.pdbx_description
1 polymer ?
#
loop_
_entity_poly.entity_id
_entity_poly.type
_entity_poly.pdbx_seq_one_letter_code
_entity_poly.pdbx_strand_id
1 'polypeptide(L)'
;MAEVYSPTVLDQQSLDGDFSVGVDIDAGDDFPSEFAWDGRGYELNDAYVELMDLLDVDHDDLRCVFNGYSEYEHVDYGGVNCPVDKIYKPMLDVGQYHIQRSYEHRNRSGDRALDRLSYLKEEVEDQGKKMDYLIFIDLTTPEFVSKKLLDPELRDDVLEDFREAVGEFFRRLYDDKFSDGSGEFAPMRTIHTWSSKSPLKPHLHTHTVMPNVAIQTVKQRWEHPAGESVPELEKEAYLYHRFKPMLDDKRVKRVWRDVLRDYGFWEAEDGDGLPDVYLQYIRFRGDGRVASKEARRDNGRIHHKLSYMCRLPLEDLNENLEEEDLVGVYEEWMEWLINYTTVRANLGFAHDLNRIGYNSNKSIPVRCPICQSKLSYNRKIVDNLPDVDHLIRNNDGDWEDAPPPDGVEVDVSGVDA
;
A
#
# COMPACT_ATOMS: atom_id res chain seq x y z
N MET A 1 -13.74 45.51 17.98
CA MET A 1 -14.90 45.21 17.13
C MET A 1 -14.50 44.04 16.27
N ALA A 2 -15.03 42.85 16.59
CA ALA A 2 -14.68 41.60 15.93
C ALA A 2 -15.51 41.45 14.66
N GLU A 3 -14.86 41.38 13.51
CA GLU A 3 -15.52 41.04 12.25
C GLU A 3 -15.69 39.52 12.18
N VAL A 4 -16.95 39.11 12.24
CA VAL A 4 -17.42 37.74 12.03
C VAL A 4 -17.27 37.42 10.55
N TYR A 5 -16.26 36.62 10.19
CA TYR A 5 -16.15 36.07 8.84
C TYR A 5 -17.15 34.94 8.66
N SER A 6 -18.21 35.23 7.90
CA SER A 6 -19.16 34.25 7.38
C SER A 6 -18.48 33.39 6.30
N PRO A 7 -18.63 32.05 6.30
CA PRO A 7 -18.03 31.20 5.29
C PRO A 7 -18.73 31.44 3.94
N THR A 8 -18.01 32.05 3.02
CA THR A 8 -18.47 32.25 1.64
C THR A 8 -18.59 30.90 0.96
N VAL A 9 -19.82 30.54 0.59
CA VAL A 9 -20.14 29.46 -0.35
C VAL A 9 -19.50 29.83 -1.68
N LEU A 10 -18.35 29.22 -1.99
CA LEU A 10 -17.68 29.39 -3.28
C LEU A 10 -18.21 28.38 -4.28
N ASP A 11 -18.61 28.95 -5.41
CA ASP A 11 -19.32 28.37 -6.54
C ASP A 11 -18.59 27.19 -7.19
N GLN A 12 -19.38 26.30 -7.76
CA GLN A 12 -19.07 24.89 -8.05
C GLN A 12 -18.52 24.62 -9.46
N GLN A 13 -17.94 25.60 -10.15
CA GLN A 13 -17.69 25.48 -11.59
C GLN A 13 -16.21 25.48 -12.03
N SER A 14 -15.93 24.51 -12.89
CA SER A 14 -14.80 24.32 -13.81
C SER A 14 -13.39 24.15 -13.22
N LEU A 15 -13.01 22.88 -12.97
CA LEU A 15 -11.61 22.44 -12.98
C LEU A 15 -11.51 21.03 -13.60
N ASP A 16 -12.01 20.87 -14.82
CA ASP A 16 -11.74 19.72 -15.70
C ASP A 16 -10.45 19.98 -16.50
N GLY A 17 -9.35 20.24 -15.78
CA GLY A 17 -8.02 20.33 -16.35
C GLY A 17 -7.44 18.92 -16.51
N ASP A 18 -7.66 18.34 -17.68
CA ASP A 18 -7.20 17.01 -18.07
C ASP A 18 -5.65 16.95 -18.06
N PHE A 19 -5.09 16.30 -17.04
CA PHE A 19 -3.69 15.84 -17.03
C PHE A 19 -3.68 14.35 -17.36
N SER A 20 -4.03 14.06 -18.60
CA SER A 20 -3.94 12.74 -19.21
C SER A 20 -2.54 12.54 -19.78
N VAL A 21 -1.68 11.84 -19.03
CA VAL A 21 -0.63 11.02 -19.64
C VAL A 21 -1.21 9.60 -19.70
N GLY A 22 -1.45 9.16 -20.93
CA GLY A 22 -2.30 8.02 -21.27
C GLY A 22 -1.83 6.69 -20.70
N VAL A 23 -2.80 5.83 -20.42
CA VAL A 23 -2.71 4.36 -20.48
C VAL A 23 -4.15 3.93 -20.76
N ASP A 24 -4.38 3.43 -21.97
CA ASP A 24 -5.63 2.77 -22.33
C ASP A 24 -5.66 1.43 -21.62
N ILE A 25 -6.53 1.28 -20.61
CA ILE A 25 -6.83 -0.03 -20.04
C ILE A 25 -7.88 -0.69 -20.92
N ASP A 26 -7.44 -1.29 -22.01
CA ASP A 26 -8.24 -2.28 -22.73
C ASP A 26 -8.12 -3.63 -22.01
N ALA A 27 -8.80 -3.75 -20.85
CA ALA A 27 -9.64 -4.93 -20.72
C ALA A 27 -10.86 -4.66 -21.61
N GLY A 28 -10.62 -4.75 -22.93
CA GLY A 28 -11.60 -4.54 -23.98
C GLY A 28 -12.68 -5.62 -23.92
N ASP A 29 -13.58 -5.62 -24.89
CA ASP A 29 -14.59 -6.68 -25.04
C ASP A 29 -13.96 -8.08 -25.28
N ASP A 30 -12.64 -8.15 -25.51
CA ASP A 30 -11.86 -9.37 -25.81
C ASP A 30 -11.08 -9.95 -24.61
N PHE A 31 -11.25 -9.43 -23.37
CA PHE A 31 -10.63 -10.06 -22.20
C PHE A 31 -11.28 -11.42 -21.90
N PRO A 32 -10.52 -12.50 -21.65
CA PRO A 32 -11.11 -13.83 -21.50
C PRO A 32 -12.07 -13.91 -20.31
N SER A 33 -13.17 -14.65 -20.48
CA SER A 33 -14.17 -14.85 -19.43
C SER A 33 -13.64 -15.72 -18.28
N GLU A 34 -12.60 -16.50 -18.51
CA GLU A 34 -11.87 -17.22 -17.47
C GLU A 34 -10.38 -17.22 -17.75
N PHE A 35 -9.55 -17.05 -16.71
CA PHE A 35 -8.09 -17.03 -16.85
C PHE A 35 -7.38 -17.46 -15.56
N ALA A 36 -6.15 -17.93 -15.68
CA ALA A 36 -5.24 -18.21 -14.58
C ALA A 36 -4.39 -16.98 -14.27
N TRP A 37 -4.45 -16.51 -13.03
CA TRP A 37 -3.67 -15.38 -12.55
C TRP A 37 -2.42 -15.87 -11.83
N ASP A 38 -1.33 -16.03 -12.56
CA ASP A 38 -0.06 -16.56 -12.06
C ASP A 38 0.78 -15.54 -11.27
N GLY A 39 0.24 -14.35 -11.06
CA GLY A 39 0.87 -13.34 -10.23
C GLY A 39 2.01 -12.59 -10.92
N ARG A 40 3.21 -12.62 -10.33
CA ARG A 40 4.49 -12.25 -10.96
C ARG A 40 5.25 -13.55 -11.22
N GLY A 41 6.16 -13.59 -12.18
CA GLY A 41 6.93 -14.80 -12.55
C GLY A 41 7.54 -15.56 -11.36
N TYR A 42 7.83 -16.84 -11.58
CA TYR A 42 8.37 -17.76 -10.57
C TYR A 42 9.91 -17.82 -10.55
N GLU A 43 10.56 -17.09 -11.45
CA GLU A 43 11.99 -17.20 -11.70
C GLU A 43 12.81 -16.39 -10.68
N LEU A 44 13.88 -17.01 -10.19
CA LEU A 44 14.88 -16.35 -9.37
C LEU A 44 16.01 -15.85 -10.25
N ASN A 45 16.50 -14.65 -9.94
CA ASN A 45 17.70 -14.06 -10.55
C ASN A 45 18.94 -14.77 -10.03
N ASP A 46 19.91 -15.06 -10.91
CA ASP A 46 21.16 -15.75 -10.55
C ASP A 46 21.94 -15.02 -9.45
N ALA A 47 22.07 -13.69 -9.51
CA ALA A 47 22.74 -12.89 -8.47
C ALA A 47 21.98 -12.93 -7.13
N TYR A 48 20.65 -13.11 -7.18
CA TYR A 48 19.84 -13.29 -5.98
C TYR A 48 20.07 -14.68 -5.35
N VAL A 49 20.20 -15.72 -6.16
CA VAL A 49 20.58 -17.05 -5.69
C VAL A 49 21.99 -17.03 -5.11
N GLU A 50 22.96 -16.40 -5.77
CA GLU A 50 24.32 -16.25 -5.27
C GLU A 50 24.36 -15.50 -3.93
N LEU A 51 23.54 -14.45 -3.76
CA LEU A 51 23.38 -13.78 -2.48
C LEU A 51 22.89 -14.75 -1.39
N MET A 52 21.94 -15.61 -1.70
CA MET A 52 21.41 -16.58 -0.72
C MET A 52 22.47 -17.62 -0.34
N ASP A 53 23.26 -18.08 -1.30
CA ASP A 53 24.38 -18.99 -1.05
C ASP A 53 25.47 -18.33 -0.18
N LEU A 54 25.77 -17.04 -0.44
CA LEU A 54 26.70 -16.26 0.38
C LEU A 54 26.25 -16.11 1.84
N LEU A 55 24.93 -16.13 2.08
CA LEU A 55 24.32 -16.02 3.40
C LEU A 55 24.01 -17.39 4.03
N ASP A 56 24.50 -18.49 3.44
CA ASP A 56 24.28 -19.87 3.89
C ASP A 56 22.78 -20.20 4.06
N VAL A 57 21.94 -19.66 3.18
CA VAL A 57 20.50 -19.93 3.14
C VAL A 57 20.27 -21.29 2.47
N ASP A 58 19.50 -22.15 3.13
CA ASP A 58 19.13 -23.45 2.57
C ASP A 58 18.33 -23.28 1.27
N HIS A 59 18.72 -23.98 0.20
CA HIS A 59 17.99 -23.98 -1.07
C HIS A 59 16.52 -24.42 -0.92
N ASP A 60 16.19 -25.23 0.09
CA ASP A 60 14.80 -25.55 0.43
C ASP A 60 13.98 -24.31 0.82
N ASP A 61 14.61 -23.24 1.32
CA ASP A 61 13.98 -21.96 1.59
C ASP A 61 13.82 -21.06 0.34
N LEU A 62 14.36 -21.49 -0.79
CA LEU A 62 14.15 -20.88 -2.12
C LEU A 62 13.17 -21.67 -2.99
N ARG A 63 12.68 -22.82 -2.53
CA ARG A 63 11.78 -23.65 -3.35
C ARG A 63 10.46 -22.96 -3.69
N CYS A 64 9.89 -23.30 -4.84
CA CYS A 64 8.54 -22.92 -5.23
C CYS A 64 7.87 -24.10 -5.94
N VAL A 65 7.00 -24.82 -5.22
CA VAL A 65 6.34 -26.02 -5.73
C VAL A 65 4.89 -25.71 -6.09
N PHE A 66 4.54 -25.95 -7.35
CA PHE A 66 3.17 -25.77 -7.84
C PHE A 66 2.28 -26.98 -7.47
N ASN A 67 1.13 -26.71 -6.86
CA ASN A 67 0.20 -27.72 -6.33
C ASN A 67 -1.20 -27.70 -7.01
N GLY A 68 -1.33 -27.00 -8.14
CA GLY A 68 -2.60 -26.80 -8.85
C GLY A 68 -3.19 -25.40 -8.67
N TYR A 69 -4.50 -25.24 -8.92
CA TYR A 69 -5.22 -23.97 -8.78
C TYR A 69 -6.33 -23.99 -7.72
N SER A 70 -6.58 -22.83 -7.14
CA SER A 70 -7.86 -22.51 -6.49
C SER A 70 -8.75 -21.75 -7.49
N GLU A 71 -9.93 -22.28 -7.77
CA GLU A 71 -10.93 -21.67 -8.64
C GLU A 71 -11.80 -20.71 -7.82
N TYR A 72 -11.96 -19.49 -8.35
CA TYR A 72 -12.77 -18.44 -7.78
C TYR A 72 -13.76 -17.90 -8.81
N GLU A 73 -14.93 -17.49 -8.34
CA GLU A 73 -15.99 -16.90 -9.16
C GLU A 73 -16.45 -15.58 -8.57
N HIS A 74 -17.00 -14.70 -9.41
CA HIS A 74 -17.64 -13.50 -8.91
C HIS A 74 -18.87 -13.83 -8.07
N VAL A 75 -18.96 -13.22 -6.89
CA VAL A 75 -20.22 -13.18 -6.16
C VAL A 75 -21.10 -12.15 -6.86
N ASP A 76 -22.25 -12.59 -7.38
CA ASP A 76 -23.19 -11.70 -8.05
C ASP A 76 -23.73 -10.65 -7.06
N TYR A 77 -23.13 -9.46 -7.12
CA TYR A 77 -23.51 -8.30 -6.32
C TYR A 77 -24.30 -7.28 -7.13
N GLY A 78 -24.99 -7.69 -8.20
CA GLY A 78 -25.95 -6.86 -8.91
C GLY A 78 -25.38 -5.48 -9.30
N GLY A 79 -24.40 -5.44 -10.21
CA GLY A 79 -23.85 -4.17 -10.70
C GLY A 79 -22.37 -4.19 -11.11
N VAL A 80 -21.65 -5.29 -10.87
CA VAL A 80 -20.26 -5.45 -11.34
C VAL A 80 -20.28 -5.93 -12.79
N ASN A 81 -20.00 -5.05 -13.74
CA ASN A 81 -19.78 -5.42 -15.15
C ASN A 81 -18.29 -5.79 -15.34
N CYS A 82 -17.89 -6.96 -14.84
CA CYS A 82 -16.56 -7.53 -15.05
C CYS A 82 -16.62 -8.50 -16.24
N PRO A 83 -15.69 -8.44 -17.21
CA PRO A 83 -15.69 -9.38 -18.33
C PRO A 83 -15.27 -10.81 -17.92
N VAL A 84 -14.80 -10.98 -16.69
CA VAL A 84 -14.30 -12.25 -16.16
C VAL A 84 -15.34 -12.87 -15.25
N ASP A 85 -15.67 -14.13 -15.49
CA ASP A 85 -16.54 -14.96 -14.66
C ASP A 85 -15.72 -15.77 -13.65
N LYS A 86 -14.57 -16.33 -14.08
CA LYS A 86 -13.73 -17.20 -13.26
C LYS A 86 -12.26 -16.82 -13.25
N ILE A 87 -11.64 -16.98 -12.10
CA ILE A 87 -10.21 -16.75 -11.91
C ILE A 87 -9.61 -17.96 -11.22
N TYR A 88 -8.52 -18.46 -11.80
CA TYR A 88 -7.71 -19.51 -11.21
C TYR A 88 -6.48 -18.89 -10.55
N LYS A 89 -6.27 -19.12 -9.26
CA LYS A 89 -5.05 -18.67 -8.57
C LYS A 89 -4.15 -19.86 -8.26
N PRO A 90 -2.86 -19.80 -8.59
CA PRO A 90 -1.95 -20.90 -8.32
C PRO A 90 -1.86 -21.16 -6.82
N MET A 91 -1.76 -22.44 -6.45
CA MET A 91 -1.46 -22.87 -5.10
C MET A 91 0.01 -23.27 -5.06
N LEU A 92 0.82 -22.48 -4.37
CA LEU A 92 2.26 -22.67 -4.32
C LEU A 92 2.66 -23.07 -2.90
N ASP A 93 3.59 -24.02 -2.77
CA ASP A 93 4.37 -24.21 -1.55
C ASP A 93 5.71 -23.50 -1.74
N VAL A 94 5.92 -22.43 -0.99
CA VAL A 94 7.03 -21.49 -1.20
C VAL A 94 7.91 -21.44 0.04
N GLY A 95 9.21 -21.56 -0.19
CA GLY A 95 10.25 -21.38 0.82
C GLY A 95 10.21 -19.98 1.43
N GLN A 96 10.92 -19.78 2.54
CA GLN A 96 10.89 -18.51 3.28
C GLN A 96 11.37 -17.32 2.44
N TYR A 97 12.39 -17.52 1.60
CA TYR A 97 13.04 -16.47 0.82
C TYR A 97 12.66 -16.50 -0.67
N HIS A 98 11.67 -17.30 -1.07
CA HIS A 98 11.16 -17.22 -2.44
C HIS A 98 10.35 -15.93 -2.68
N ILE A 99 10.52 -15.27 -3.82
CA ILE A 99 9.87 -13.99 -4.17
C ILE A 99 8.34 -14.01 -4.07
N GLN A 100 7.72 -15.17 -4.26
CA GLN A 100 6.27 -15.34 -4.14
C GLN A 100 5.76 -15.06 -2.72
N ARG A 101 6.58 -15.25 -1.68
CA ARG A 101 6.24 -14.81 -0.30
C ARG A 101 5.94 -13.33 -0.24
N SER A 102 6.80 -12.53 -0.88
CA SER A 102 6.61 -11.08 -0.95
C SER A 102 5.36 -10.74 -1.74
N TYR A 103 5.12 -11.44 -2.87
CA TYR A 103 3.94 -11.23 -3.70
C TYR A 103 2.63 -11.49 -2.93
N GLU A 104 2.57 -12.58 -2.18
CA GLU A 104 1.42 -12.91 -1.33
C GLU A 104 1.24 -11.91 -0.18
N HIS A 105 2.34 -11.55 0.50
CA HIS A 105 2.33 -10.59 1.59
C HIS A 105 1.84 -9.21 1.14
N ARG A 106 2.38 -8.71 0.03
CA ARG A 106 2.06 -7.38 -0.50
C ARG A 106 0.60 -7.30 -0.95
N ASN A 107 0.08 -8.33 -1.62
CA ASN A 107 -1.32 -8.37 -2.05
C ASN A 107 -2.27 -8.47 -0.87
N ARG A 108 -1.99 -9.36 0.10
CA ARG A 108 -2.80 -9.48 1.32
C ARG A 108 -2.82 -8.17 2.10
N SER A 109 -1.67 -7.51 2.20
CA SER A 109 -1.58 -6.20 2.84
C SER A 109 -2.35 -5.14 2.04
N GLY A 110 -2.15 -5.05 0.73
CA GLY A 110 -2.86 -4.13 -0.15
C GLY A 110 -4.38 -4.28 -0.05
N ASP A 111 -4.90 -5.50 -0.12
CA ASP A 111 -6.34 -5.79 -0.04
C ASP A 111 -6.94 -5.36 1.31
N ARG A 112 -6.20 -5.56 2.42
CA ARG A 112 -6.57 -5.08 3.76
C ARG A 112 -6.65 -3.55 3.83
N ALA A 113 -5.74 -2.85 3.15
CA ALA A 113 -5.76 -1.39 3.11
C ALA A 113 -6.95 -0.89 2.29
N LEU A 114 -7.19 -1.52 1.13
CA LEU A 114 -8.33 -1.19 0.27
C LEU A 114 -9.68 -1.44 0.95
N ASP A 115 -9.81 -2.52 1.72
CA ASP A 115 -11.02 -2.81 2.51
C ASP A 115 -11.32 -1.71 3.53
N ARG A 116 -10.30 -1.25 4.27
CA ARG A 116 -10.43 -0.14 5.22
C ARG A 116 -10.76 1.19 4.55
N LEU A 117 -10.13 1.49 3.42
CA LEU A 117 -10.43 2.69 2.63
C LEU A 117 -11.85 2.65 2.07
N SER A 118 -12.31 1.48 1.64
CA SER A 118 -13.68 1.31 1.13
C SER A 118 -14.71 1.51 2.23
N TYR A 119 -14.50 0.92 3.41
CA TYR A 119 -15.34 1.17 4.58
C TYR A 119 -15.39 2.66 4.94
N LEU A 120 -14.24 3.32 5.02
CA LEU A 120 -14.19 4.75 5.35
C LEU A 120 -14.91 5.61 4.30
N LYS A 121 -14.87 5.22 3.02
CA LYS A 121 -15.62 5.90 1.97
C LYS A 121 -17.12 5.82 2.22
N GLU A 122 -17.65 4.62 2.49
CA GLU A 122 -19.07 4.39 2.78
C GLU A 122 -19.51 5.25 3.98
N GLU A 123 -18.76 5.23 5.08
CA GLU A 123 -19.05 6.06 6.28
C GLU A 123 -19.06 7.56 6.00
N VAL A 124 -18.12 8.06 5.18
CA VAL A 124 -18.05 9.47 4.80
C VAL A 124 -19.24 9.86 3.91
N GLU A 125 -19.62 8.98 2.98
CA GLU A 125 -20.71 9.21 2.03
C GLU A 125 -22.10 9.12 2.69
N ASP A 126 -22.26 8.26 3.70
CA ASP A 126 -23.48 8.18 4.52
C ASP A 126 -23.77 9.48 5.28
N GLN A 127 -22.73 10.27 5.60
CA GLN A 127 -22.87 11.62 6.15
C GLN A 127 -23.04 12.72 5.09
N GLY A 128 -23.25 12.36 3.83
CA GLY A 128 -23.39 13.30 2.71
C GLY A 128 -22.10 14.04 2.35
N LYS A 129 -20.94 13.53 2.76
CA LYS A 129 -19.62 14.05 2.39
C LYS A 129 -19.05 13.24 1.22
N LYS A 130 -17.85 13.61 0.76
CA LYS A 130 -17.16 12.90 -0.32
C LYS A 130 -15.72 12.60 0.06
N MET A 131 -15.28 11.40 -0.31
CA MET A 131 -13.90 10.94 -0.28
C MET A 131 -13.50 10.56 -1.70
N ASP A 132 -12.94 11.53 -2.43
CA ASP A 132 -12.77 11.45 -3.88
C ASP A 132 -11.33 11.14 -4.28
N TYR A 133 -10.36 11.24 -3.37
CA TYR A 133 -8.94 11.09 -3.68
C TYR A 133 -8.18 10.39 -2.55
N LEU A 134 -7.22 9.56 -2.95
CA LEU A 134 -6.10 9.13 -2.12
C LEU A 134 -4.88 9.99 -2.45
N ILE A 135 -4.18 10.40 -1.40
CA ILE A 135 -2.95 11.17 -1.43
C ILE A 135 -1.84 10.23 -1.01
N PHE A 136 -0.94 9.92 -1.94
CA PHE A 136 0.26 9.14 -1.66
C PHE A 136 1.41 10.11 -1.38
N ILE A 137 2.11 9.90 -0.26
CA ILE A 137 3.25 10.72 0.15
C ILE A 137 4.41 9.79 0.46
N ASP A 138 5.52 9.95 -0.27
CA ASP A 138 6.76 9.27 0.04
C ASP A 138 7.69 10.25 0.76
N LEU A 139 8.10 9.89 1.98
CA LEU A 139 8.97 10.70 2.83
C LEU A 139 10.32 10.01 2.95
N THR A 140 11.36 10.64 2.43
CA THR A 140 12.72 10.08 2.42
C THR A 140 13.62 10.84 3.40
N THR A 141 14.49 10.11 4.09
CA THR A 141 15.53 10.69 4.94
C THR A 141 16.80 10.98 4.14
N PRO A 142 17.66 11.91 4.59
CA PRO A 142 19.00 12.07 4.02
C PRO A 142 19.83 10.77 4.08
N GLU A 143 20.77 10.63 3.14
CA GLU A 143 21.60 9.42 2.99
C GLU A 143 22.38 9.06 4.28
N PHE A 144 22.87 10.07 5.01
CA PHE A 144 23.63 9.84 6.25
C PHE A 144 22.78 9.14 7.33
N VAL A 145 21.47 9.38 7.36
CA VAL A 145 20.54 8.70 8.28
C VAL A 145 20.39 7.24 7.87
N SER A 146 20.22 7.00 6.57
CA SER A 146 20.11 5.65 6.03
C SER A 146 21.37 4.81 6.33
N LYS A 147 22.56 5.41 6.24
CA LYS A 147 23.83 4.74 6.60
C LYS A 147 23.90 4.25 8.05
N LYS A 148 23.16 4.89 8.98
CA LYS A 148 23.09 4.42 10.38
C LYS A 148 22.43 3.05 10.50
N LEU A 149 21.61 2.62 9.53
CA LEU A 149 21.01 1.28 9.50
C LEU A 149 22.05 0.17 9.34
N LEU A 150 23.25 0.48 8.85
CA LEU A 150 24.34 -0.49 8.75
C LEU A 150 24.90 -0.87 10.13
N ASP A 151 24.74 0.00 11.12
CA ASP A 151 25.15 -0.26 12.50
C ASP A 151 24.01 -0.95 13.28
N PRO A 152 24.16 -2.22 13.68
CA PRO A 152 23.13 -2.97 14.40
C PRO A 152 22.76 -2.34 15.75
N GLU A 153 23.71 -1.68 16.42
CA GLU A 153 23.47 -1.05 17.72
C GLU A 153 22.59 0.20 17.60
N LEU A 154 22.58 0.83 16.43
CA LEU A 154 21.79 2.05 16.17
C LEU A 154 20.50 1.77 15.38
N ARG A 155 20.43 0.64 14.70
CA ARG A 155 19.39 0.35 13.70
C ARG A 155 17.98 0.45 14.27
N ASP A 156 17.73 -0.19 15.41
CA ASP A 156 16.38 -0.24 15.99
C ASP A 156 15.93 1.12 16.51
N ASP A 157 16.82 1.85 17.18
CA ASP A 157 16.59 3.22 17.66
C ASP A 157 16.28 4.16 16.49
N VAL A 158 17.07 4.11 15.41
CA VAL A 158 16.82 4.91 14.20
C VAL A 158 15.46 4.60 13.58
N LEU A 159 15.06 3.32 13.55
CA LEU A 159 13.75 2.93 13.02
C LEU A 159 12.61 3.36 13.94
N GLU A 160 12.78 3.35 15.26
CA GLU A 160 11.80 3.86 16.23
C GLU A 160 11.64 5.38 16.12
N ASP A 161 12.74 6.13 16.13
CA ASP A 161 12.74 7.58 15.94
C ASP A 161 12.11 7.97 14.59
N PHE A 162 12.44 7.25 13.52
CA PHE A 162 11.81 7.46 12.22
C PHE A 162 10.31 7.15 12.25
N ARG A 163 9.91 6.15 13.04
CA ARG A 163 8.51 5.82 13.21
C ARG A 163 7.75 6.99 13.86
N GLU A 164 8.33 7.60 14.88
CA GLU A 164 7.74 8.74 15.58
C GLU A 164 7.74 10.00 14.72
N ALA A 165 8.83 10.27 14.01
CA ALA A 165 8.97 11.39 13.08
C ALA A 165 7.84 11.41 12.03
N VAL A 166 7.53 10.27 11.41
CA VAL A 166 6.42 10.20 10.43
C VAL A 166 5.06 10.50 11.09
N GLY A 167 4.84 10.06 12.33
CA GLY A 167 3.63 10.41 13.09
C GLY A 167 3.52 11.91 13.36
N GLU A 168 4.62 12.51 13.82
CA GLU A 168 4.74 13.94 14.07
C GLU A 168 4.55 14.79 12.80
N PHE A 169 5.04 14.31 11.66
CA PHE A 169 4.81 14.94 10.36
C PHE A 169 3.32 15.07 10.05
N PHE A 170 2.53 14.01 10.20
CA PHE A 170 1.08 14.08 9.93
C PHE A 170 0.35 14.96 10.95
N ARG A 171 0.81 14.98 12.21
CA ARG A 171 0.27 15.88 13.23
C ARG A 171 0.50 17.35 12.84
N ARG A 172 1.73 17.73 12.47
CA ARG A 172 2.04 19.09 12.02
C ARG A 172 1.38 19.46 10.71
N LEU A 173 1.31 18.54 9.76
CA LEU A 173 0.61 18.75 8.50
C LEU A 173 -0.89 19.00 8.74
N TYR A 174 -1.47 18.38 9.77
CA TYR A 174 -2.85 18.65 10.17
C TYR A 174 -2.99 20.07 10.73
N ASP A 175 -2.20 20.43 11.74
CA ASP A 175 -2.24 21.76 12.38
C ASP A 175 -2.02 22.90 11.36
N ASP A 176 -1.12 22.66 10.42
CA ASP A 176 -0.81 23.56 9.32
C ASP A 176 -2.02 23.79 8.39
N LYS A 177 -2.89 22.78 8.27
CA LYS A 177 -4.05 22.79 7.38
C LYS A 177 -5.38 23.13 8.08
N PHE A 178 -5.49 22.82 9.36
CA PHE A 178 -6.67 23.01 10.20
C PHE A 178 -6.26 23.64 11.53
N SER A 179 -6.72 24.88 11.77
CA SER A 179 -6.25 25.71 12.88
C SER A 179 -6.87 25.37 14.24
N ASP A 180 -7.81 24.43 14.32
CA ASP A 180 -8.57 24.14 15.55
C ASP A 180 -7.97 23.00 16.40
N GLY A 181 -6.94 22.30 15.89
CA GLY A 181 -6.18 21.26 16.59
C GLY A 181 -7.02 20.06 17.08
N SER A 182 -8.25 19.91 16.58
CA SER A 182 -9.24 18.99 17.14
C SER A 182 -9.56 17.79 16.25
N GLY A 183 -8.77 17.58 15.21
CA GLY A 183 -8.97 16.50 14.27
C GLY A 183 -7.71 15.78 13.86
N GLU A 184 -7.93 14.73 13.08
CA GLU A 184 -6.91 13.77 12.73
C GLU A 184 -7.04 13.39 11.25
N PHE A 185 -5.91 13.14 10.60
CA PHE A 185 -5.89 12.42 9.33
C PHE A 185 -6.00 10.90 9.56
N ALA A 186 -6.19 10.16 8.47
CA ALA A 186 -6.14 8.70 8.44
C ALA A 186 -5.01 8.18 7.51
N PRO A 187 -3.72 8.47 7.79
CA PRO A 187 -2.64 7.89 7.02
C PRO A 187 -2.49 6.40 7.33
N MET A 188 -2.21 5.62 6.29
CA MET A 188 -1.56 4.32 6.42
C MET A 188 -0.14 4.49 5.92
N ARG A 189 0.82 3.97 6.67
CA ARG A 189 2.23 4.06 6.33
C ARG A 189 2.88 2.70 6.28
N THR A 190 3.95 2.63 5.53
CA THR A 190 4.85 1.50 5.51
C THR A 190 6.27 2.01 5.35
N ILE A 191 7.20 1.49 6.16
CA ILE A 191 8.60 1.91 6.15
C ILE A 191 9.39 0.92 5.29
N HIS A 192 10.23 1.46 4.41
CA HIS A 192 11.22 0.72 3.63
C HIS A 192 12.61 1.20 4.03
N THR A 193 13.56 0.28 4.04
CA THR A 193 14.93 0.52 4.52
C THR A 193 15.98 0.31 3.45
N TRP A 194 15.56 0.02 2.22
CA TRP A 194 16.40 -0.25 1.06
C TRP A 194 15.93 0.52 -0.17
N SER A 195 16.79 0.62 -1.19
CA SER A 195 16.46 1.27 -2.45
C SER A 195 15.98 0.24 -3.47
N SER A 196 14.87 0.46 -4.18
CA SER A 196 14.40 -0.50 -5.19
C SER A 196 15.45 -0.81 -6.25
N LYS A 197 16.18 0.20 -6.73
CA LYS A 197 17.14 0.09 -7.84
C LYS A 197 18.55 -0.29 -7.41
N SER A 198 18.79 -0.34 -6.11
CA SER A 198 20.07 -0.73 -5.52
C SER A 198 19.75 -1.37 -4.18
N PRO A 199 19.17 -2.58 -4.17
CA PRO A 199 18.51 -3.16 -3.00
C PRO A 199 19.45 -3.41 -1.83
N LEU A 200 20.76 -3.56 -2.07
CA LEU A 200 21.75 -3.65 -1.00
C LEU A 200 22.12 -2.31 -0.36
N LYS A 201 21.77 -1.17 -0.97
CA LYS A 201 22.04 0.16 -0.40
C LYS A 201 20.95 0.53 0.62
N PRO A 202 21.33 0.89 1.85
CA PRO A 202 20.36 1.34 2.84
C PRO A 202 19.70 2.64 2.36
N HIS A 203 18.38 2.70 2.44
CA HIS A 203 17.58 3.83 2.00
C HIS A 203 16.29 3.93 2.82
N LEU A 204 16.36 4.69 3.91
CA LEU A 204 15.26 4.84 4.85
C LEU A 204 14.24 5.85 4.34
N HIS A 205 13.06 5.33 4.01
CA HIS A 205 11.92 6.12 3.58
C HIS A 205 10.60 5.48 4.01
N THR A 206 9.50 6.22 3.92
CA THR A 206 8.17 5.67 4.12
C THR A 206 7.26 5.99 2.96
N HIS A 207 6.53 4.98 2.51
CA HIS A 207 5.37 5.14 1.67
C HIS A 207 4.14 5.34 2.53
N THR A 208 3.36 6.37 2.21
CA THR A 208 2.12 6.64 2.93
C THR A 208 0.97 6.87 1.96
N VAL A 209 -0.23 6.52 2.41
CA VAL A 209 -1.48 6.78 1.71
C VAL A 209 -2.48 7.34 2.70
N MET A 210 -3.14 8.44 2.34
CA MET A 210 -4.23 8.99 3.13
C MET A 210 -5.40 9.44 2.25
N PRO A 211 -6.64 9.25 2.69
CA PRO A 211 -7.79 9.84 2.00
C PRO A 211 -7.81 11.36 2.18
N ASN A 212 -8.45 12.07 1.24
CA ASN A 212 -8.64 13.53 1.34
C ASN A 212 -9.74 13.96 2.34
N VAL A 213 -9.81 13.27 3.47
CA VAL A 213 -10.78 13.47 4.56
C VAL A 213 -10.04 13.47 5.89
N ALA A 214 -10.38 14.42 6.75
CA ALA A 214 -10.00 14.42 8.15
C ALA A 214 -11.23 14.20 9.03
N ILE A 215 -11.03 13.71 10.25
CA ILE A 215 -12.09 13.57 11.24
C ILE A 215 -11.92 14.64 12.31
N GLN A 216 -13.03 15.17 12.82
CA GLN A 216 -13.06 15.96 14.04
C GLN A 216 -13.93 15.23 15.06
N THR A 217 -13.38 14.98 16.24
CA THR A 217 -14.11 14.32 17.33
C THR A 217 -14.87 15.38 18.12
N VAL A 218 -16.18 15.27 18.15
CA VAL A 218 -17.07 16.19 18.88
C VAL A 218 -17.75 15.41 19.99
N LYS A 219 -17.62 15.89 21.23
CA LYS A 219 -18.38 15.35 22.36
C LYS A 219 -19.80 15.89 22.31
N GLN A 220 -20.78 15.03 22.04
CA GLN A 220 -22.18 15.40 22.11
C GLN A 220 -22.73 15.11 23.51
N ARG A 221 -23.33 16.12 24.12
CA ARG A 221 -24.10 15.98 25.35
C ARG A 221 -25.51 15.55 24.99
N TRP A 222 -25.89 14.34 25.37
CA TRP A 222 -27.25 13.86 25.20
C TRP A 222 -28.14 14.37 26.33
N GLU A 223 -29.14 15.19 26.01
CA GLU A 223 -30.20 15.53 26.96
C GLU A 223 -31.20 14.37 27.00
N HIS A 224 -31.34 13.74 28.16
CA HIS A 224 -32.37 12.73 28.36
C HIS A 224 -33.77 13.36 28.29
N PRO A 225 -34.77 12.66 27.73
CA PRO A 225 -36.17 13.05 27.89
C PRO A 225 -36.46 13.27 29.39
N ALA A 226 -37.06 14.41 29.71
CA ALA A 226 -37.18 14.89 31.08
C ALA A 226 -37.73 13.81 32.05
N GLY A 227 -36.92 13.40 33.04
CA GLY A 227 -37.37 12.59 34.17
C GLY A 227 -36.47 11.44 34.61
N GLU A 228 -35.48 11.03 33.82
CA GLU A 228 -34.60 9.90 34.17
C GLU A 228 -33.20 10.39 34.58
N SER A 229 -32.81 10.14 35.84
CA SER A 229 -31.47 10.41 36.34
C SER A 229 -30.53 9.27 35.93
N VAL A 230 -30.09 9.28 34.68
CA VAL A 230 -29.01 8.41 34.18
C VAL A 230 -27.72 9.25 34.10
N PRO A 231 -26.54 8.69 34.45
CA PRO A 231 -25.27 9.40 34.26
C PRO A 231 -25.13 9.85 32.81
N GLU A 232 -24.71 11.12 32.60
CA GLU A 232 -24.50 11.69 31.27
C GLU A 232 -23.60 10.75 30.44
N LEU A 233 -24.17 10.13 29.41
CA LEU A 233 -23.39 9.40 28.42
C LEU A 233 -22.85 10.41 27.41
N GLU A 234 -21.59 10.82 27.60
CA GLU A 234 -20.84 11.50 26.53
C GLU A 234 -20.70 10.51 25.37
N LYS A 235 -21.40 10.79 24.26
CA LYS A 235 -21.17 10.07 23.01
C LYS A 235 -20.23 10.90 22.15
N GLU A 236 -19.15 10.28 21.70
CA GLU A 236 -18.30 10.86 20.67
C GLU A 236 -19.06 10.78 19.33
N ALA A 237 -19.19 11.94 18.68
CA ALA A 237 -19.66 12.06 17.32
C ALA A 237 -18.48 12.44 16.45
N TYR A 238 -18.43 11.85 15.26
CA TYR A 238 -17.33 12.07 14.32
C TYR A 238 -17.83 12.89 13.14
N LEU A 239 -17.24 14.08 12.97
CA LEU A 239 -17.52 14.93 11.81
C LEU A 239 -16.44 14.74 10.76
N TYR A 240 -16.84 14.31 9.57
CA TYR A 240 -15.93 14.20 8.44
C TYR A 240 -15.77 15.52 7.70
N HIS A 241 -14.51 15.93 7.57
CA HIS A 241 -14.08 17.14 6.87
C HIS A 241 -13.34 16.75 5.60
N ARG A 242 -14.01 16.87 4.47
CA ARG A 242 -13.35 16.79 3.17
C ARG A 242 -12.44 18.00 2.99
N PHE A 243 -11.21 17.76 2.55
CA PHE A 243 -10.31 18.82 2.12
C PHE A 243 -9.91 18.71 0.65
N LYS A 244 -9.42 19.82 0.09
CA LYS A 244 -8.83 19.85 -1.24
C LYS A 244 -7.63 18.90 -1.27
N PRO A 245 -7.57 17.93 -2.19
CA PRO A 245 -6.53 16.91 -2.18
C PRO A 245 -5.13 17.49 -2.42
N MET A 246 -5.01 18.54 -3.22
CA MET A 246 -3.73 19.15 -3.57
C MET A 246 -3.10 19.83 -2.34
N LEU A 247 -2.01 19.25 -1.85
CA LEU A 247 -1.16 19.83 -0.84
C LEU A 247 -0.11 20.72 -1.50
N ASP A 248 0.29 21.80 -0.82
CA ASP A 248 1.38 22.66 -1.28
C ASP A 248 2.72 21.94 -1.07
N ASP A 249 3.37 21.53 -2.17
CA ASP A 249 4.63 20.76 -2.16
C ASP A 249 5.72 21.40 -1.29
N LYS A 250 5.89 22.72 -1.39
CA LYS A 250 6.90 23.45 -0.60
C LYS A 250 6.55 23.47 0.89
N ARG A 251 5.26 23.55 1.22
CA ARG A 251 4.79 23.52 2.60
C ARG A 251 4.98 22.13 3.20
N VAL A 252 4.60 21.08 2.47
CA VAL A 252 4.82 19.68 2.88
C VAL A 252 6.30 19.41 3.14
N LYS A 253 7.18 19.79 2.22
CA LYS A 253 8.64 19.62 2.37
C LYS A 253 9.21 20.39 3.57
N ARG A 254 8.70 21.60 3.85
CA ARG A 254 9.11 22.36 5.04
C ARG A 254 8.68 21.68 6.33
N VAL A 255 7.43 21.22 6.40
CA VAL A 255 6.94 20.45 7.57
C VAL A 255 7.81 19.22 7.78
N TRP A 256 8.12 18.47 6.71
CA TRP A 256 8.98 17.30 6.81
C TRP A 256 10.39 17.62 7.29
N ARG A 257 11.03 18.65 6.73
CA ARG A 257 12.35 19.11 7.17
C ARG A 257 12.37 19.49 8.65
N ASP A 258 11.37 20.24 9.10
CA ASP A 258 11.32 20.73 10.47
C ASP A 258 11.14 19.56 11.45
N VAL A 259 10.43 18.50 11.04
CA VAL A 259 10.38 17.24 11.79
C VAL A 259 11.73 16.52 11.77
N LEU A 260 12.38 16.37 10.61
CA LEU A 260 13.69 15.73 10.52
C LEU A 260 14.72 16.41 11.43
N ARG A 261 14.69 17.75 11.54
CA ARG A 261 15.54 18.51 12.47
C ARG A 261 15.31 18.12 13.93
N ASP A 262 14.05 17.96 14.34
CA ASP A 262 13.70 17.66 15.74
C ASP A 262 14.14 16.25 16.16
N TYR A 263 14.22 15.31 15.22
CA TYR A 263 14.70 13.94 15.44
C TYR A 263 16.20 13.76 15.11
N GLY A 264 16.95 14.83 14.84
CA GLY A 264 18.38 14.74 14.52
C GLY A 264 18.67 14.04 13.18
N PHE A 265 17.71 14.05 12.26
CA PHE A 265 17.79 13.50 10.90
C PHE A 265 18.01 14.59 9.83
N TRP A 266 18.46 15.78 10.24
CA TRP A 266 18.80 16.88 9.36
C TRP A 266 20.03 17.62 9.87
N GLU A 267 21.06 17.78 9.06
CA GLU A 267 22.30 18.43 9.47
C GLU A 267 22.27 19.95 9.22
N ALA A 268 23.13 20.68 9.92
CA ALA A 268 23.28 22.12 9.71
C ALA A 268 23.83 22.45 8.30
N GLU A 269 24.62 21.54 7.73
CA GLU A 269 25.22 21.68 6.39
C GLU A 269 24.18 21.58 5.27
N ASP A 270 23.07 20.88 5.50
CA ASP A 270 21.91 20.83 4.60
C ASP A 270 21.18 22.20 4.52
N GLY A 271 21.52 23.13 5.43
CA GLY A 271 21.02 24.50 5.46
C GLY A 271 19.49 24.59 5.42
N ASP A 272 18.99 25.52 4.60
CA ASP A 272 17.56 25.72 4.34
C ASP A 272 17.03 24.93 3.13
N GLY A 273 17.77 23.88 2.71
CA GLY A 273 17.33 22.94 1.69
C GLY A 273 15.98 22.30 2.04
N LEU A 274 15.32 21.75 1.02
CA LEU A 274 14.08 21.00 1.20
C LEU A 274 14.35 19.50 0.98
N PRO A 275 13.83 18.62 1.85
CA PRO A 275 13.97 17.18 1.69
C PRO A 275 13.23 16.67 0.47
N ASP A 276 13.60 15.47 0.04
CA ASP A 276 12.86 14.72 -0.95
C ASP A 276 11.52 14.26 -0.36
N VAL A 277 10.46 14.78 -0.96
CA VAL A 277 9.09 14.35 -0.73
C VAL A 277 8.42 14.20 -2.08
N TYR A 278 7.78 13.06 -2.29
CA TYR A 278 7.02 12.80 -3.50
C TYR A 278 5.53 12.74 -3.20
N LEU A 279 4.76 13.52 -3.95
CA LEU A 279 3.30 13.63 -3.80
C LEU A 279 2.61 13.11 -5.05
N GLN A 280 1.67 12.19 -4.85
CA GLN A 280 0.80 11.71 -5.91
C GLN A 280 -0.64 11.66 -5.46
N TYR A 281 -1.54 11.84 -6.42
CA TYR A 281 -2.97 11.91 -6.18
C TYR A 281 -3.67 10.97 -7.14
N ILE A 282 -4.46 10.05 -6.60
CA ILE A 282 -5.28 9.14 -7.41
C ILE A 282 -6.72 9.29 -6.98
N ARG A 283 -7.62 9.43 -7.96
CA ARG A 283 -9.05 9.53 -7.69
C ARG A 283 -9.54 8.21 -7.09
N PHE A 284 -10.28 8.28 -6.00
CA PHE A 284 -10.82 7.12 -5.33
C PHE A 284 -12.32 7.00 -5.55
N ARG A 285 -12.70 6.02 -6.36
CA ARG A 285 -14.10 5.77 -6.72
C ARG A 285 -14.74 4.65 -5.90
N GLY A 286 -14.00 4.03 -4.97
CA GLY A 286 -14.50 2.97 -4.09
C GLY A 286 -14.05 1.56 -4.52
N ASP A 287 -14.73 0.55 -3.99
CA ASP A 287 -14.38 -0.89 -4.05
C ASP A 287 -14.64 -1.59 -5.40
N GLY A 288 -14.61 -0.84 -6.52
CA GLY A 288 -14.71 -1.44 -7.85
C GLY A 288 -16.12 -1.75 -8.37
N ARG A 289 -17.17 -1.35 -7.64
CA ARG A 289 -18.56 -1.39 -8.12
C ARG A 289 -18.88 -0.42 -9.26
N VAL A 290 -17.91 0.37 -9.72
CA VAL A 290 -18.09 1.41 -10.74
C VAL A 290 -17.63 0.90 -12.10
N ALA A 291 -18.56 0.80 -13.05
CA ALA A 291 -18.37 0.16 -14.35
C ALA A 291 -17.52 0.93 -15.39
N SER A 292 -17.12 2.19 -15.12
CA SER A 292 -16.40 2.97 -16.14
C SER A 292 -14.95 2.51 -16.31
N LYS A 293 -14.42 2.61 -17.55
CA LYS A 293 -13.03 2.26 -17.88
C LYS A 293 -12.03 3.01 -16.98
N GLU A 294 -12.28 4.29 -16.74
CA GLU A 294 -11.45 5.15 -15.89
C GLU A 294 -11.47 4.69 -14.42
N ALA A 295 -12.63 4.21 -13.92
CA ALA A 295 -12.73 3.69 -12.57
C ALA A 295 -11.92 2.41 -12.37
N ARG A 296 -11.96 1.50 -13.37
CA ARG A 296 -11.11 0.30 -13.38
C ARG A 296 -9.62 0.68 -13.38
N ARG A 297 -9.23 1.70 -14.15
CA ARG A 297 -7.86 2.24 -14.17
C ARG A 297 -7.40 2.84 -12.86
N ASP A 298 -8.18 3.73 -12.28
CA ASP A 298 -7.85 4.34 -11.00
C ASP A 298 -7.70 3.28 -9.90
N ASN A 299 -8.61 2.30 -9.86
CA ASN A 299 -8.57 1.23 -8.86
C ASN A 299 -7.38 0.29 -9.04
N GLY A 300 -7.02 -0.07 -10.27
CA GLY A 300 -5.81 -0.85 -10.56
C GLY A 300 -4.55 -0.14 -10.07
N ARG A 301 -4.44 1.17 -10.32
CA ARG A 301 -3.30 1.98 -9.83
C ARG A 301 -3.25 2.07 -8.31
N ILE A 302 -4.41 2.22 -7.65
CA ILE A 302 -4.50 2.23 -6.19
C ILE A 302 -4.03 0.89 -5.62
N HIS A 303 -4.56 -0.22 -6.13
CA HIS A 303 -4.17 -1.55 -5.68
C HIS A 303 -2.67 -1.79 -5.87
N HIS A 304 -2.15 -1.50 -7.07
CA HIS A 304 -0.72 -1.60 -7.35
C HIS A 304 0.11 -0.81 -6.35
N LYS A 305 -0.26 0.44 -6.03
CA LYS A 305 0.48 1.24 -5.04
C LYS A 305 0.36 0.72 -3.61
N LEU A 306 -0.81 0.26 -3.21
CA LEU A 306 -1.03 -0.32 -1.88
C LEU A 306 -0.25 -1.63 -1.71
N SER A 307 -0.13 -2.42 -2.78
CA SER A 307 0.73 -3.60 -2.82
C SER A 307 2.20 -3.19 -2.82
N TYR A 308 2.63 -2.29 -3.70
CA TYR A 308 4.01 -1.81 -3.79
C TYR A 308 4.54 -1.29 -2.45
N MET A 309 3.76 -0.47 -1.73
CA MET A 309 4.18 0.03 -0.42
C MET A 309 4.39 -1.09 0.61
N CYS A 310 3.81 -2.27 0.42
CA CYS A 310 3.89 -3.40 1.35
C CYS A 310 4.85 -4.52 0.89
N ARG A 311 5.58 -4.35 -0.22
CA ARG A 311 6.53 -5.35 -0.72
C ARG A 311 7.66 -5.60 0.29
N LEU A 312 8.24 -6.79 0.22
CA LEU A 312 9.44 -7.17 0.95
C LEU A 312 10.68 -6.90 0.09
N PRO A 313 11.88 -6.76 0.69
CA PRO A 313 13.11 -6.55 -0.07
C PRO A 313 13.43 -7.67 -1.05
N LEU A 314 12.94 -8.90 -0.80
CA LEU A 314 13.14 -10.06 -1.66
C LEU A 314 12.76 -9.80 -3.13
N GLU A 315 11.67 -9.06 -3.36
CA GLU A 315 11.27 -8.70 -4.73
C GLU A 315 12.29 -7.79 -5.42
N ASP A 316 12.76 -6.76 -4.73
CA ASP A 316 13.69 -5.81 -5.33
C ASP A 316 15.09 -6.39 -5.48
N LEU A 317 15.51 -7.23 -4.54
CA LEU A 317 16.72 -8.04 -4.63
C LEU A 317 16.65 -8.93 -5.88
N ASN A 318 15.58 -9.69 -6.06
CA ASN A 318 15.46 -10.53 -7.24
C ASN A 318 15.37 -9.73 -8.56
N GLU A 319 14.70 -8.59 -8.56
CA GLU A 319 14.49 -7.80 -9.79
C GLU A 319 15.69 -6.95 -10.21
N ASN A 320 16.50 -6.46 -9.26
CA ASN A 320 17.47 -5.40 -9.52
C ASN A 320 18.89 -5.70 -9.03
N LEU A 321 19.13 -6.86 -8.43
CA LEU A 321 20.48 -7.24 -8.01
C LEU A 321 21.28 -7.74 -9.20
N GLU A 322 22.50 -7.22 -9.33
CA GLU A 322 23.50 -7.68 -10.31
C GLU A 322 24.67 -8.32 -9.57
N GLU A 323 25.39 -9.27 -10.20
CA GLU A 323 26.56 -9.95 -9.58
C GLU A 323 27.59 -8.97 -9.03
N GLU A 324 27.76 -7.82 -9.71
CA GLU A 324 28.70 -6.76 -9.34
C GLU A 324 28.35 -6.08 -8.01
N ASP A 325 27.06 -6.07 -7.64
CA ASP A 325 26.60 -5.51 -6.38
C ASP A 325 27.00 -6.37 -5.17
N LEU A 326 27.35 -7.65 -5.37
CA LEU A 326 27.77 -8.58 -4.31
C LEU A 326 29.19 -8.31 -3.79
N VAL A 327 29.95 -7.45 -4.46
CA VAL A 327 31.33 -7.12 -4.08
C VAL A 327 31.38 -6.17 -2.89
N GLY A 328 31.95 -6.63 -1.77
CA GLY A 328 32.21 -5.79 -0.60
C GLY A 328 30.97 -5.48 0.24
N VAL A 329 29.95 -6.33 0.14
CA VAL A 329 28.69 -6.14 0.87
C VAL A 329 28.85 -6.51 2.34
N TYR A 330 28.11 -5.79 3.19
CA TYR A 330 28.10 -6.00 4.63
C TYR A 330 27.12 -7.12 5.01
N GLU A 331 27.65 -8.29 5.33
CA GLU A 331 26.92 -9.54 5.61
C GLU A 331 25.77 -9.36 6.61
N GLU A 332 26.04 -8.75 7.76
CA GLU A 332 25.04 -8.52 8.81
C GLU A 332 23.89 -7.58 8.38
N TRP A 333 24.14 -6.65 7.44
CA TRP A 333 23.07 -5.87 6.84
C TRP A 333 22.20 -6.72 5.92
N MET A 334 22.82 -7.59 5.13
CA MET A 334 22.11 -8.48 4.21
C MET A 334 21.24 -9.49 4.94
N GLU A 335 21.79 -10.17 5.96
CA GLU A 335 21.04 -11.10 6.81
C GLU A 335 19.81 -10.41 7.43
N TRP A 336 19.99 -9.19 7.94
CA TRP A 336 18.87 -8.43 8.47
C TRP A 336 17.87 -8.02 7.40
N LEU A 337 18.36 -7.58 6.23
CA LEU A 337 17.54 -7.11 5.13
C LEU A 337 16.66 -8.21 4.56
N ILE A 338 17.19 -9.41 4.29
CA ILE A 338 16.39 -10.53 3.76
C ILE A 338 15.30 -10.99 4.74
N ASN A 339 15.50 -10.74 6.04
CA ASN A 339 14.54 -11.00 7.11
C ASN A 339 13.61 -9.81 7.42
N TYR A 340 13.83 -8.65 6.78
CA TYR A 340 13.03 -7.47 7.04
C TYR A 340 11.59 -7.67 6.58
N THR A 341 10.66 -7.67 7.54
CA THR A 341 9.24 -7.70 7.25
C THR A 341 8.67 -6.30 7.24
N THR A 342 8.20 -5.91 6.07
CA THR A 342 7.51 -4.66 5.85
C THR A 342 6.15 -4.65 6.59
N VAL A 343 6.02 -3.82 7.64
CA VAL A 343 4.78 -3.70 8.44
C VAL A 343 4.02 -2.43 8.07
N ARG A 344 2.77 -2.58 7.63
CA ARG A 344 1.85 -1.45 7.48
C ARG A 344 1.30 -1.04 8.84
N ALA A 345 1.54 0.22 9.21
CA ALA A 345 0.95 0.85 10.39
C ALA A 345 -0.11 1.87 9.99
N ASN A 346 -1.15 2.00 10.79
CA ASN A 346 -2.12 3.08 10.65
C ASN A 346 -1.77 4.21 11.62
N LEU A 347 -2.02 5.45 11.21
CA LEU A 347 -1.80 6.65 12.02
C LEU A 347 -3.12 7.43 12.19
N GLY A 348 -3.14 8.37 13.15
CA GLY A 348 -4.31 9.17 13.47
C GLY A 348 -5.54 8.30 13.70
N PHE A 349 -6.68 8.67 13.12
CA PHE A 349 -7.92 7.94 13.37
C PHE A 349 -8.00 6.59 12.66
N ALA A 350 -7.12 6.32 11.69
CA ALA A 350 -7.02 5.01 11.07
C ALA A 350 -6.46 3.95 12.04
N HIS A 351 -5.79 4.36 13.13
CA HIS A 351 -5.26 3.45 14.14
C HIS A 351 -6.36 2.60 14.78
N ASP A 352 -7.50 3.23 15.09
CA ASP A 352 -8.64 2.57 15.72
C ASP A 352 -9.92 2.82 14.93
N LEU A 353 -10.02 2.22 13.74
CA LEU A 353 -11.27 2.28 12.97
C LEU A 353 -12.43 1.55 13.67
N ASN A 354 -12.16 0.70 14.68
CA ASN A 354 -13.22 0.02 15.42
C ASN A 354 -14.07 1.03 16.21
N ARG A 355 -13.47 2.13 16.68
CA ARG A 355 -14.19 3.23 17.36
C ARG A 355 -15.27 3.89 16.50
N ILE A 356 -15.14 3.79 15.18
CA ILE A 356 -16.13 4.32 14.22
C ILE A 356 -17.00 3.23 13.59
N GLY A 357 -16.86 1.96 14.02
CA GLY A 357 -17.73 0.86 13.57
C GLY A 357 -17.09 -0.14 12.60
N TYR A 358 -15.83 0.05 12.20
CA TYR A 358 -15.14 -0.93 11.35
C TYR A 358 -14.92 -2.22 12.15
N ASN A 359 -15.29 -3.37 11.58
CA ASN A 359 -14.90 -4.66 12.14
C ASN A 359 -14.05 -5.39 11.11
N SER A 360 -12.76 -5.54 11.40
CA SER A 360 -11.85 -6.24 10.51
C SER A 360 -12.20 -7.73 10.51
N ASN A 361 -12.69 -8.23 9.37
CA ASN A 361 -12.84 -9.67 9.19
C ASN A 361 -11.45 -10.34 9.25
N LYS A 362 -11.34 -11.44 10.00
CA LYS A 362 -10.07 -12.19 10.12
C LYS A 362 -9.60 -12.74 8.76
N SER A 363 -10.53 -13.06 7.86
CA SER A 363 -10.25 -13.42 6.47
C SER A 363 -10.52 -12.23 5.56
N ILE A 364 -9.51 -11.87 4.74
CA ILE A 364 -9.73 -10.97 3.61
C ILE A 364 -10.28 -11.85 2.49
N PRO A 365 -11.44 -11.53 1.89
CA PRO A 365 -11.89 -12.22 0.70
C PRO A 365 -10.90 -11.98 -0.44
N VAL A 366 -10.64 -13.01 -1.25
CA VAL A 366 -9.86 -12.86 -2.47
C VAL A 366 -10.60 -11.88 -3.39
N ARG A 367 -9.86 -10.95 -4.00
CA ARG A 367 -10.42 -9.94 -4.90
C ARG A 367 -10.07 -10.23 -6.35
N CYS A 368 -10.98 -9.86 -7.25
CA CYS A 368 -10.76 -9.89 -8.68
C CYS A 368 -9.63 -8.91 -9.04
N PRO A 369 -8.56 -9.33 -9.73
CA PRO A 369 -7.45 -8.43 -10.08
C PRO A 369 -7.86 -7.38 -11.15
N ILE A 370 -8.98 -7.62 -11.85
CA ILE A 370 -9.58 -6.69 -12.83
C ILE A 370 -10.42 -5.62 -12.15
N CYS A 371 -11.53 -6.02 -11.52
CA CYS A 371 -12.51 -5.09 -10.99
C CYS A 371 -12.46 -4.92 -9.46
N GLN A 372 -11.59 -5.65 -8.75
CA GLN A 372 -11.38 -5.55 -7.29
C GLN A 372 -12.57 -5.97 -6.41
N SER A 373 -13.67 -6.44 -7.01
CA SER A 373 -14.79 -7.02 -6.28
C SER A 373 -14.41 -8.35 -5.62
N LYS A 374 -15.16 -8.71 -4.57
CA LYS A 374 -14.92 -9.94 -3.79
C LYS A 374 -15.28 -11.16 -4.63
N LEU A 375 -14.42 -12.16 -4.57
CA LEU A 375 -14.62 -13.47 -5.19
C LEU A 375 -15.03 -14.51 -4.15
N SER A 376 -15.86 -15.46 -4.56
CA SER A 376 -16.15 -16.68 -3.80
C SER A 376 -15.25 -17.81 -4.28
N TYR A 377 -14.64 -18.51 -3.32
CA TYR A 377 -13.95 -19.77 -3.59
C TYR A 377 -14.96 -20.82 -4.07
N ASN A 378 -14.66 -21.51 -5.16
CA ASN A 378 -15.46 -22.60 -5.68
C ASN A 378 -14.83 -23.96 -5.30
N ARG A 379 -13.66 -24.28 -5.85
CA ARG A 379 -13.00 -25.58 -5.63
C ARG A 379 -11.49 -25.53 -5.81
N LYS A 380 -10.84 -26.62 -5.40
CA LYS A 380 -9.43 -26.92 -5.64
C LYS A 380 -9.30 -27.77 -6.91
N ILE A 381 -8.35 -27.43 -7.78
CA ILE A 381 -7.96 -28.19 -8.97
C ILE A 381 -6.50 -28.61 -8.73
N VAL A 382 -6.23 -29.92 -8.73
CA VAL A 382 -4.88 -30.47 -8.50
C VAL A 382 -4.28 -30.90 -9.83
N ASP A 383 -4.24 -29.97 -10.78
CA ASP A 383 -3.69 -30.15 -12.11
C ASP A 383 -3.31 -28.79 -12.69
N ASN A 384 -2.58 -28.79 -13.79
CA ASN A 384 -2.34 -27.60 -14.60
C ASN A 384 -3.58 -27.26 -15.44
N LEU A 385 -3.63 -26.05 -16.01
CA LEU A 385 -4.73 -25.57 -16.85
C LEU A 385 -4.24 -25.06 -18.21
N PRO A 386 -3.54 -25.89 -19.02
CA PRO A 386 -2.88 -25.43 -20.24
C PRO A 386 -3.82 -24.89 -21.32
N ASP A 387 -5.12 -25.17 -21.22
CA ASP A 387 -6.16 -24.70 -22.14
C ASP A 387 -6.84 -23.39 -21.68
N VAL A 388 -6.42 -22.83 -20.54
CA VAL A 388 -6.90 -21.56 -20.00
C VAL A 388 -5.84 -20.50 -20.24
N ASP A 389 -6.24 -19.26 -20.54
CA ASP A 389 -5.27 -18.17 -20.68
C ASP A 389 -4.57 -17.90 -19.34
N HIS A 390 -3.24 -17.85 -19.36
CA HIS A 390 -2.40 -17.56 -18.21
C HIS A 390 -1.92 -16.12 -18.31
N LEU A 391 -2.31 -15.28 -17.35
CA LEU A 391 -2.07 -13.85 -17.39
C LEU A 391 -1.37 -13.36 -16.13
N ILE A 392 -0.35 -12.52 -16.32
CA ILE A 392 0.34 -11.79 -15.26
C ILE A 392 0.12 -10.29 -15.41
N ARG A 393 0.35 -9.54 -14.33
CA ARG A 393 0.32 -8.08 -14.36
C ARG A 393 1.72 -7.52 -14.23
N ASN A 394 2.17 -6.79 -15.23
CA ASN A 394 3.48 -6.16 -15.22
C ASN A 394 3.54 -4.94 -14.27
N ASN A 395 4.70 -4.30 -14.19
CA ASN A 395 4.95 -3.18 -13.29
C ASN A 395 4.20 -1.90 -13.66
N ASP A 396 3.84 -1.75 -14.93
CA ASP A 396 3.03 -0.64 -15.43
C ASP A 396 1.52 -0.87 -15.20
N GLY A 397 1.15 -2.08 -14.76
CA GLY A 397 -0.22 -2.48 -14.47
C GLY A 397 -0.95 -3.10 -15.65
N ASP A 398 -0.24 -3.39 -16.73
CA ASP A 398 -0.75 -4.02 -17.94
C ASP A 398 -0.76 -5.55 -17.82
N TRP A 399 -1.65 -6.19 -18.59
CA TRP A 399 -1.78 -7.65 -18.63
C TRP A 399 -0.90 -8.22 -19.73
N GLU A 400 -0.17 -9.27 -19.40
CA GLU A 400 0.72 -9.99 -20.31
C GLU A 400 0.45 -11.49 -20.21
N ASP A 401 0.60 -12.19 -21.32
CA ASP A 401 0.56 -13.66 -21.34
C ASP A 401 1.74 -14.21 -20.53
N ALA A 402 1.46 -15.23 -19.73
CA ALA A 402 2.45 -16.00 -19.02
C ALA A 402 2.37 -17.47 -19.47
N PRO A 403 3.47 -18.21 -19.46
CA PRO A 403 3.38 -19.66 -19.56
C PRO A 403 2.68 -20.21 -18.30
N PRO A 404 1.97 -21.34 -18.41
CA PRO A 404 1.56 -22.07 -17.22
C PRO A 404 2.80 -22.40 -16.35
N PRO A 405 2.65 -22.54 -15.03
CA PRO A 405 3.71 -23.05 -14.17
C PRO A 405 4.08 -24.46 -14.64
N ASP A 406 5.17 -24.59 -15.38
CA ASP A 406 5.66 -25.87 -15.86
C ASP A 406 6.31 -26.61 -14.71
N GLY A 407 5.59 -27.58 -14.14
CA GLY A 407 6.12 -28.63 -13.25
C GLY A 407 7.30 -28.19 -12.37
N VAL A 408 7.13 -27.07 -11.66
CA VAL A 408 8.21 -26.37 -10.96
C VAL A 408 8.71 -27.23 -9.79
N GLU A 409 9.55 -28.21 -10.10
CA GLU A 409 10.69 -28.57 -9.28
C GLU A 409 11.81 -27.65 -9.75
N VAL A 410 12.04 -26.53 -9.04
CA VAL A 410 13.32 -25.83 -9.18
C VAL A 410 14.34 -26.79 -8.57
N ASP A 411 14.95 -27.63 -9.40
CA ASP A 411 16.08 -28.44 -9.01
C ASP A 411 17.31 -27.53 -8.94
N VAL A 412 17.57 -27.02 -7.74
CA VAL A 412 18.73 -26.17 -7.43
C VAL A 412 20.02 -26.99 -7.32
N SER A 413 19.99 -28.31 -7.53
CA SER A 413 21.19 -29.16 -7.50
C SER A 413 22.16 -28.97 -8.68
N GLY A 414 21.89 -28.01 -9.57
CA GLY A 414 22.69 -27.72 -10.77
C GLY A 414 23.86 -26.75 -10.59
N VAL A 415 24.07 -26.16 -9.40
CA VAL A 415 25.23 -25.30 -9.14
C VAL A 415 26.35 -26.16 -8.55
N ASP A 416 27.13 -26.78 -9.42
CA ASP A 416 28.33 -27.53 -9.02
C ASP A 416 29.34 -26.58 -8.32
N ALA A 417 29.81 -27.02 -7.16
CA ALA A 417 30.72 -26.37 -6.21
C ALA A 417 32.13 -26.01 -6.74
#